data_AF-A0AAV8VP70-F1
#
_entry.id   AF-A0AAV8VP70-F1
#
_cell.length_a   1.000
_cell.length_b   1.000
_cell.length_c   1.000
_cell.angle_alpha   90.00
_cell.angle_beta   90.00
_cell.angle_gamma   90.00
#
_symmetry.space_group_name_H-M   'P 1'
#
loop_
_entity.id
_entity.type
_entity.pdbx_description
1 polymer ?
#
loop_
_entity_poly.entity_id
_entity_poly.type
_entity_poly.pdbx_seq_one_letter_code
_entity_poly.pdbx_strand_id
1 'polypeptide(L)'
;MLIMKYNQVVQGQLNICQREKCYFVVYINDEIEVYIEEIKRDEYFWRDKMLPKLIKFYTECIAPEIIRGNLKKNKKCLDPEFILKAMEERNAKKRK
;
A
#
# COMPACT_ATOMS: atom_id res chain seq x y z
N MET A 1 -5.30 -10.28 13.58
CA MET A 1 -4.73 -10.38 12.21
C MET A 1 -5.30 -9.33 11.25
N LEU A 2 -6.57 -8.90 11.36
CA LEU A 2 -7.16 -7.84 10.52
C LEU A 2 -6.40 -6.50 10.63
N ILE A 3 -6.14 -6.05 11.86
CA ILE A 3 -5.51 -4.75 12.18
C ILE A 3 -4.15 -4.58 11.49
N MET A 4 -3.31 -5.62 11.52
CA MET A 4 -1.99 -5.57 10.87
C MET A 4 -2.09 -5.28 9.37
N LYS A 5 -3.15 -5.74 8.70
CA LYS A 5 -3.36 -5.50 7.26
C LYS A 5 -3.80 -4.07 6.97
N TYR A 6 -4.64 -3.49 7.83
CA TYR A 6 -5.12 -2.11 7.67
C TYR A 6 -4.12 -1.06 8.15
N ASN A 7 -3.14 -1.45 8.96
CA ASN A 7 -2.15 -0.53 9.53
C ASN A 7 -1.45 0.31 8.43
N GLN A 8 -1.07 -0.28 7.30
CA GLN A 8 -0.45 0.47 6.20
C GLN A 8 -1.36 1.57 5.62
N VAL A 9 -2.66 1.28 5.47
CA VAL A 9 -3.63 2.26 4.98
C VAL A 9 -3.80 3.39 5.99
N VAL A 10 -3.95 3.05 7.28
CA VAL A 10 -4.10 4.04 8.36
C VAL A 10 -2.85 4.91 8.47
N GLN A 11 -1.66 4.33 8.47
CA GLN A 11 -0.40 5.09 8.50
C GLN A 11 -0.28 6.03 7.30
N GLY A 12 -0.69 5.59 6.11
CA GLY A 12 -0.75 6.47 4.93
C GLY A 12 -1.66 7.67 5.13
N GLN A 13 -2.88 7.46 5.62
CA GLN A 13 -3.83 8.54 5.90
C GLN A 13 -3.31 9.50 6.97
N LEU A 14 -2.74 8.98 8.06
CA LEU A 14 -2.15 9.79 9.14
C LEU A 14 -1.03 10.71 8.65
N ASN A 15 -0.17 10.20 7.76
CA ASN A 15 0.94 10.98 7.21
C ASN A 15 0.47 12.01 6.17
N ILE A 16 -0.51 11.68 5.32
CA ILE A 16 -1.07 12.62 4.34
C ILE A 16 -1.84 13.75 5.05
N CYS A 17 -2.71 13.39 6.01
CA CYS A 17 -3.58 14.33 6.70
C CYS A 17 -2.88 15.04 7.89
N GLN A 18 -1.60 14.77 8.13
CA GLN A 18 -0.83 15.33 9.24
C GLN A 18 -1.53 15.17 10.61
N ARG A 19 -2.06 13.96 10.87
CA ARG A 19 -2.71 13.61 12.13
C ARG A 19 -1.80 12.70 12.96
N GLU A 20 -1.81 12.89 14.28
CA GLU A 20 -0.98 12.11 15.21
C GLU A 20 -1.56 10.73 15.50
N LYS A 21 -2.89 10.56 15.39
CA LYS A 21 -3.57 9.31 15.69
C LYS A 21 -4.89 9.15 14.96
N CYS A 22 -5.33 7.90 14.83
CA CYS A 22 -6.60 7.47 14.26
C CYS A 22 -7.25 6.47 15.21
N TYR A 23 -8.57 6.60 15.41
CA TYR A 23 -9.36 5.59 16.09
C TYR A 23 -9.91 4.61 15.05
N PHE A 24 -9.43 3.38 15.09
CA PHE A 24 -9.91 2.29 14.26
C PHE A 24 -11.10 1.64 14.96
N VAL A 25 -12.31 1.94 14.46
CA VAL A 25 -13.57 1.49 15.04
C VAL A 25 -14.13 0.36 14.19
N VAL A 26 -14.42 -0.78 14.81
CA VAL A 26 -15.09 -1.93 14.19
C VAL A 26 -16.41 -2.15 14.90
N TYR A 27 -17.50 -1.97 14.16
CA TYR A 27 -18.85 -2.23 14.59
C TYR A 27 -19.41 -3.41 13.80
N ILE A 28 -20.11 -4.32 14.50
CA ILE A 28 -20.71 -5.51 13.89
C ILE A 28 -22.23 -5.42 13.99
N ASN A 29 -22.77 -5.31 15.20
CA ASN A 29 -24.20 -5.14 15.50
C ASN A 29 -24.39 -4.65 16.94
N ASP A 30 -25.64 -4.38 17.34
CA ASP A 30 -25.98 -3.86 18.68
C ASP A 30 -25.73 -4.85 19.82
N GLU A 31 -25.60 -6.15 19.50
CA GLU A 31 -25.36 -7.22 20.48
C GLU A 31 -23.88 -7.37 20.84
N ILE A 32 -22.97 -6.90 19.98
CA ILE A 32 -21.53 -7.01 20.14
C ILE A 32 -20.94 -5.63 20.44
N GLU A 33 -20.17 -5.55 21.52
CA GLU A 33 -19.49 -4.30 21.90
C GLU A 33 -18.60 -3.76 20.77
N VAL A 34 -18.67 -2.45 20.55
CA VAL A 34 -17.85 -1.75 19.56
C VAL A 34 -16.37 -1.92 19.90
N TYR A 35 -15.60 -2.45 18.95
CA TYR A 35 -14.16 -2.51 19.10
C TYR A 35 -13.53 -1.19 18.67
N ILE A 36 -12.71 -0.60 19.53
CA ILE A 36 -11.98 0.64 19.24
C ILE A 36 -10.50 0.43 19.54
N GLU A 37 -9.66 0.72 18.56
CA GLU A 37 -8.19 0.72 18.71
C GLU A 37 -7.61 2.08 18.35
N GLU A 38 -6.75 2.62 19.23
CA GLU A 38 -5.99 3.83 18.92
C GLU A 38 -4.71 3.47 18.16
N ILE A 39 -4.62 3.93 16.92
CA ILE A 39 -3.43 3.78 16.08
C ILE A 39 -2.70 5.12 16.01
N LYS A 40 -1.48 5.16 16.54
CA LYS A 40 -0.61 6.34 16.49
C LYS A 40 0.18 6.39 15.18
N ARG A 41 0.48 7.60 14.71
CA ARG A 41 1.33 7.83 13.54
C ARG A 41 2.73 7.32 13.83
N ASP A 42 3.24 6.49 12.94
CA ASP A 42 4.60 5.98 12.95
C ASP A 42 5.39 6.60 11.79
N GLU A 43 6.13 7.65 12.10
CA GLU A 43 6.93 8.39 11.12
C GLU A 43 8.11 7.57 10.58
N TYR A 44 8.68 6.68 11.41
CA TYR A 44 9.79 5.82 11.01
C TYR A 44 9.30 4.77 10.02
N PHE A 45 8.20 4.09 10.32
CA PHE A 45 7.58 3.14 9.42
C PHE A 45 7.17 3.80 8.09
N TRP A 46 6.58 5.00 8.15
CA TRP A 46 6.22 5.73 6.96
C TRP A 46 7.44 6.06 6.10
N ARG A 47 8.43 6.76 6.65
CA ARG A 47 9.59 7.25 5.91
C ARG A 47 10.46 6.11 5.38
N ASP A 48 10.68 5.07 6.17
CA ASP A 48 11.72 4.07 5.86
C ASP A 48 11.14 2.82 5.17
N LYS A 49 9.84 2.55 5.29
CA LYS A 49 9.20 1.35 4.72
C LYS A 49 8.13 1.65 3.67
N MET A 50 7.29 2.65 3.90
CA MET A 50 6.15 2.93 3.01
C MET A 50 6.51 3.89 1.88
N LEU A 51 7.03 5.07 2.23
CA LEU A 51 7.28 6.15 1.30
C LEU A 51 8.20 5.74 0.13
N PRO A 52 9.29 4.97 0.33
CA PRO A 52 10.15 4.56 -0.79
C PRO A 52 9.42 3.63 -1.77
N LYS A 53 8.54 2.75 -1.26
CA LYS A 53 7.73 1.86 -2.11
C LYS A 53 6.69 2.62 -2.90
N LEU A 54 6.04 3.60 -2.27
CA LEU A 54 5.06 4.46 -2.92
C LEU A 54 5.72 5.30 -4.01
N ILE A 55 6.84 5.96 -3.70
CA ILE A 55 7.63 6.73 -4.68
C ILE A 55 7.95 5.84 -5.87
N LYS A 56 8.58 4.69 -5.63
CA LYS A 56 8.97 3.76 -6.69
C LYS A 56 7.78 3.33 -7.55
N PHE A 57 6.66 2.98 -6.94
CA PHE A 57 5.44 2.60 -7.66
C PHE A 57 4.91 3.74 -8.55
N TYR A 58 4.81 4.95 -8.01
CA TYR A 58 4.31 6.08 -8.78
C TYR A 58 5.27 6.52 -9.89
N THR A 59 6.58 6.48 -9.65
CA THR A 59 7.59 6.92 -10.63
C THR A 59 7.88 5.88 -11.71
N GLU A 60 7.97 4.59 -11.36
CA GLU A 60 8.40 3.54 -12.29
C GLU A 60 7.22 2.75 -12.88
N CYS A 61 6.06 2.70 -12.21
CA CYS A 61 4.87 2.01 -12.75
C CYS A 61 3.84 3.00 -13.32
N ILE A 62 3.40 3.98 -12.52
CA ILE A 62 2.24 4.81 -12.90
C ILE A 62 2.61 5.94 -13.86
N ALA A 63 3.68 6.69 -13.58
CA ALA A 63 4.07 7.84 -14.41
C ALA A 63 4.32 7.47 -15.89
N PRO A 64 5.02 6.37 -16.24
CA PRO A 64 5.20 5.97 -17.64
C PRO A 64 3.88 5.66 -18.35
N GLU A 65 2.91 5.08 -17.63
CA GLU A 65 1.61 4.73 -18.20
C GLU A 65 0.74 5.97 -18.46
N ILE A 66 0.85 6.99 -17.60
CA ILE A 66 0.23 8.31 -17.81
C ILE A 66 0.86 8.97 -19.05
N ILE A 67 2.19 9.03 -19.13
CA ILE A 67 2.92 9.69 -20.23
C ILE A 67 2.63 9.01 -21.58
N ARG A 68 2.59 7.68 -21.63
CA ARG A 68 2.26 6.90 -22.85
C ARG A 68 0.79 6.98 -23.25
N GLY A 69 -0.07 7.43 -22.33
CA GLY A 69 -1.52 7.46 -22.51
C GLY A 69 -2.13 6.07 -22.63
N ASN A 70 -1.49 5.05 -22.07
CA ASN A 70 -1.95 3.65 -22.15
C ASN A 70 -3.27 3.45 -21.41
N LEU A 71 -3.47 4.21 -20.32
CA LEU A 71 -4.71 4.23 -19.53
C LEU A 71 -5.95 4.57 -20.38
N LYS A 72 -5.80 5.45 -21.38
CA LYS A 72 -6.90 5.83 -22.28
C LYS A 72 -7.14 4.83 -23.40
N LYS A 73 -6.17 3.94 -23.67
CA LYS A 73 -6.16 3.05 -24.82
C LYS A 73 -6.57 1.61 -24.45
N ASN A 74 -7.02 1.36 -23.22
CA ASN A 74 -7.30 0.03 -22.67
C ASN A 74 -6.15 -0.97 -22.89
N LYS A 75 -4.90 -0.46 -22.94
CA LYS A 75 -3.72 -1.30 -23.05
C LYS A 75 -3.35 -1.85 -21.68
N LYS A 76 -2.83 -3.08 -21.65
CA LYS A 76 -2.26 -3.63 -20.42
C LYS A 76 -1.09 -2.75 -19.98
N CYS A 77 -1.05 -2.44 -18.68
CA CYS A 77 0.09 -1.75 -18.08
C CYS A 77 1.35 -2.59 -18.29
N LEU A 78 2.46 -1.93 -18.59
CA LEU A 78 3.73 -2.61 -18.75
C LEU A 78 4.42 -2.70 -17.39
N ASP A 79 4.79 -3.92 -17.00
CA ASP A 79 5.54 -4.13 -15.77
C ASP A 79 6.98 -3.63 -15.94
N PRO A 80 7.49 -2.79 -15.02
CA PRO A 80 8.88 -2.36 -15.01
C PRO A 80 9.84 -3.52 -14.72
N GLU A 81 11.10 -3.35 -15.11
CA GLU A 81 12.12 -4.41 -15.07
C GLU A 81 12.30 -5.04 -13.68
N PHE A 82 12.20 -4.26 -12.60
CA PHE A 82 12.32 -4.79 -11.24
C PHE A 82 11.18 -5.76 -10.87
N ILE A 83 9.98 -5.58 -11.45
CA ILE A 83 8.85 -6.49 -11.24
C ILE A 83 9.08 -7.77 -12.02
N LEU A 84 9.53 -7.66 -13.28
CA LEU A 84 9.84 -8.82 -14.12
C LEU A 84 10.91 -9.72 -13.48
N LYS A 85 12.01 -9.13 -13.01
CA LYS A 85 13.07 -9.87 -12.28
C LYS A 85 12.54 -10.55 -11.03
N ALA A 86 11.73 -9.85 -10.21
CA ALA A 86 11.14 -10.44 -9.02
C ALA A 86 10.18 -11.61 -9.33
N MET A 87 9.44 -11.53 -10.44
CA MET A 87 8.58 -12.62 -10.92
C MET A 87 9.40 -13.84 -11.35
N GLU A 88 10.50 -13.63 -12.07
CA GLU A 88 11.42 -14.68 -12.50
C GLU A 88 12.04 -15.39 -11.30
N GLU A 89 12.57 -14.64 -10.32
CA GLU A 89 13.15 -15.19 -9.10
C GLU A 89 12.12 -16.02 -8.30
N ARG A 90 10.89 -15.52 -8.18
CA ARG A 90 9.79 -16.25 -7.51
C ARG A 90 9.47 -17.55 -8.23
N ASN A 91 9.44 -17.53 -9.55
CA ASN A 91 9.15 -18.71 -10.36
C ASN A 91 10.29 -19.73 -10.32
N ALA A 92 11.55 -19.28 -10.29
CA ALA A 92 12.71 -20.14 -10.10
C ALA A 92 12.70 -20.84 -8.73
N LYS A 93 12.29 -20.14 -7.67
CA LYS A 93 12.12 -20.73 -6.32
C LYS A 93 11.01 -21.78 -6.24
N LYS A 94 9.97 -21.69 -7.07
CA LYS A 94 8.88 -22.69 -7.12
C LYS A 94 9.24 -23.95 -7.91
N ARG A 95 10.28 -23.90 -8.75
CA ARG A 95 10.77 -25.02 -9.56
C ARG A 95 11.86 -25.83 -8.86
N LYS A 96 12.41 -25.29 -7.76
CA LYS A 96 13.30 -25.99 -6.83
C LYS A 96 12.46 -26.59 -5.71
#